data_AF-A0A955P072-F1
#
_entry.id   AF-A0A955P072-F1
#
_cell.length_a   1.000
_cell.length_b   1.000
_cell.length_c   1.000
_cell.angle_alpha   90.00
_cell.angle_beta   90.00
_cell.angle_gamma   90.00
#
_symmetry.space_group_name_H-M   'P 1'
#
loop_
_entity.id
_entity.type
_entity.pdbx_description
1 polymer ?
#
loop_
_entity_poly.entity_id
_entity_poly.type
_entity_poly.pdbx_seq_one_letter_code
_entity_poly.pdbx_strand_id
1 'polypeptide(L)' 'MTARVAALLPLLLALPSPAATYHVPVDFETIQAAIDSATHGDEIVVATGTYFETLFMRGKKLHLRSTAPLSER' A
#
# COMPACT_ATOMS: atom_id res chain seq x y z
N MET A 1 -15.82 46.31 24.69
CA MET A 1 -16.19 44.87 24.71
C MET A 1 -16.35 44.42 23.26
N THR A 2 -15.30 43.93 22.59
CA THR A 2 -14.82 42.53 22.52
C THR A 2 -15.79 41.58 21.83
N ALA A 3 -15.45 41.20 20.59
CA ALA A 3 -15.68 39.84 20.09
C ALA A 3 -14.49 39.47 19.20
N ARG A 4 -13.50 38.80 19.80
CA ARG A 4 -12.40 38.18 19.04
C ARG A 4 -13.03 37.01 18.29
N VAL A 5 -12.97 37.03 16.97
CA VAL A 5 -13.39 35.90 16.14
C VAL A 5 -12.46 34.73 16.49
N ALA A 6 -12.93 33.81 17.34
CA ALA A 6 -12.25 32.57 17.59
C ALA A 6 -12.45 31.69 16.34
N ALA A 7 -11.42 31.61 15.50
CA ALA A 7 -11.40 30.68 14.38
C ALA A 7 -11.40 29.25 14.95
N LEU A 8 -12.55 28.60 14.94
CA LEU A 8 -12.69 27.19 15.25
C LEU A 8 -12.13 26.40 14.07
N LEU A 9 -10.88 25.97 14.18
CA LEU A 9 -10.24 25.11 13.19
C LEU A 9 -10.99 23.78 13.16
N PRO A 10 -11.58 23.35 12.03
CA PRO A 10 -12.20 22.03 11.98
C PRO A 10 -11.07 21.00 12.14
N LEU A 11 -11.13 20.22 13.23
CA LEU A 11 -10.29 19.06 13.41
C LEU A 11 -10.66 18.05 12.31
N LEU A 12 -9.89 18.05 11.21
CA LEU A 12 -10.06 17.09 10.14
C LEU A 12 -9.71 15.71 10.71
N LEU A 13 -10.72 14.93 11.09
CA LEU A 13 -10.51 13.54 11.48
C LEU A 13 -9.91 12.80 10.27
N ALA A 14 -8.66 12.35 10.40
CA ALA A 14 -8.06 11.42 9.45
C ALA A 14 -8.83 10.10 9.55
N LEU A 15 -9.70 9.84 8.58
CA LEU A 15 -10.37 8.55 8.46
C LEU A 15 -9.29 7.49 8.18
N PRO A 16 -9.35 6.32 8.85
CA PRO A 16 -8.46 5.23 8.49
C PRO A 16 -8.70 4.85 7.03
N SER A 17 -7.66 4.96 6.20
CA SER A 17 -7.73 4.47 4.82
C SER A 17 -7.73 2.94 4.86
N PRO A 18 -8.63 2.26 4.13
CA PRO A 18 -8.49 0.83 3.94
C PRO A 18 -7.15 0.54 3.24
N ALA A 19 -6.57 -0.62 3.56
CA ALA A 19 -5.40 -1.14 2.87
C ALA A 19 -5.75 -1.41 1.40
N ALA A 20 -4.93 -0.90 0.47
CA ALA A 20 -5.07 -1.12 -0.95
C ALA A 20 -4.48 -2.48 -1.36
N THR A 21 -4.95 -3.01 -2.48
CA THR A 21 -4.40 -4.23 -3.10
C THR A 21 -3.88 -3.88 -4.49
N TYR A 22 -2.61 -4.21 -4.75
CA TYR A 22 -1.95 -4.00 -6.04
C TYR A 22 -1.59 -5.34 -6.67
N HIS A 23 -1.78 -5.45 -7.98
CA HIS A 23 -1.52 -6.66 -8.74
C HIS A 23 -0.31 -6.47 -9.66
N VAL A 24 0.65 -7.38 -9.58
CA VAL A 24 1.79 -7.44 -10.52
C VAL A 24 1.58 -8.65 -11.43
N PRO A 25 1.62 -8.51 -12.78
CA PRO A 25 2.05 -7.33 -13.53
C PRO A 25 0.93 -6.35 -13.96
N VAL A 26 -0.32 -6.56 -13.51
CA VAL A 26 -1.51 -5.88 -14.05
C VAL A 26 -1.53 -4.37 -13.77
N ASP A 27 -1.32 -3.98 -12.51
CA ASP A 27 -1.31 -2.58 -12.06
C ASP A 27 0.10 -1.98 -12.17
N PHE A 28 1.13 -2.81 -11.94
CA PHE A 28 2.53 -2.44 -12.03
C PHE A 28 3.32 -3.53 -12.72
N GLU A 29 4.19 -3.17 -13.66
CA GLU A 29 5.02 -4.11 -14.41
C GLU A 29 6.05 -4.84 -13.51
N THR A 30 6.52 -4.19 -12.43
CA THR A 30 7.54 -4.72 -11.52
C THR A 30 7.06 -4.75 -10.08
N ILE A 31 7.64 -5.67 -9.28
CA ILE A 31 7.33 -5.77 -7.86
C ILE A 31 7.81 -4.52 -7.12
N GLN A 32 8.97 -3.98 -7.49
CA GLN A 32 9.49 -2.77 -6.86
C GLN A 32 8.60 -1.54 -7.09
N ALA A 33 7.99 -1.38 -8.26
CA ALA A 33 7.08 -0.26 -8.54
C ALA A 33 5.80 -0.34 -7.68
N ALA A 34 5.27 -1.54 -7.47
CA ALA A 34 4.16 -1.76 -6.53
C ALA A 34 4.57 -1.41 -5.09
N ILE A 35 5.77 -1.82 -4.66
CA ILE A 35 6.30 -1.46 -3.34
C ILE A 35 6.47 0.04 -3.18
N ASP A 36 7.01 0.74 -4.16
CA ASP A 36 7.25 2.18 -4.08
C ASP A 36 5.93 2.98 -4.01
N SER A 37 4.86 2.46 -4.62
CA SER A 37 3.51 3.05 -4.58
C SER A 37 2.72 2.68 -3.32
N ALA A 38 3.04 1.55 -2.69
CA ALA A 38 2.33 1.07 -1.51
C ALA A 38 2.63 1.85 -0.23
N THR A 39 1.63 1.92 0.64
CA THR A 39 1.67 2.48 2.00
C THR A 39 1.55 1.37 3.05
N HIS A 40 1.65 1.72 4.34
CA HIS A 40 1.61 0.71 5.40
C HIS A 40 0.27 -0.02 5.43
N GLY A 41 0.32 -1.35 5.48
CA GLY A 41 -0.85 -2.23 5.51
C GLY A 41 -1.31 -2.70 4.13
N ASP A 42 -0.82 -2.10 3.04
CA ASP A 42 -1.21 -2.49 1.68
C ASP A 42 -0.75 -3.91 1.33
N GLU A 43 -1.46 -4.52 0.40
CA GLU A 43 -1.21 -5.83 -0.15
C GLU A 43 -0.71 -5.75 -1.59
N ILE A 44 0.32 -6.54 -1.92
CA ILE A 44 0.84 -6.73 -3.26
C ILE A 44 0.67 -8.21 -3.61
N VAL A 45 -0.11 -8.46 -4.65
CA VAL A 45 -0.43 -9.78 -5.18
C VAL A 45 0.33 -9.98 -6.48
N VAL A 46 1.29 -10.91 -6.47
CA VAL A 46 2.17 -11.17 -7.61
C VAL A 46 1.67 -12.40 -8.35
N ALA A 47 1.37 -12.26 -9.64
CA ALA A 47 1.01 -13.37 -10.50
C ALA A 47 2.19 -14.33 -10.70
N THR A 48 1.90 -15.58 -11.01
CA THR A 48 2.92 -16.60 -11.28
C THR A 48 3.88 -16.14 -12.38
N GLY A 49 5.18 -16.20 -12.09
CA GLY A 49 6.24 -15.78 -12.99
C GLY A 49 7.58 -15.74 -12.28
N THR A 50 8.65 -15.42 -13.02
CA THR A 50 9.98 -15.20 -12.46
C THR A 50 10.34 -13.73 -12.59
N TYR A 51 10.61 -13.08 -11.47
CA TYR A 51 10.97 -11.67 -11.38
C TYR A 51 12.39 -11.55 -10.84
N PHE A 52 13.32 -11.05 -11.65
CA PHE A 52 14.71 -10.86 -11.27
C PHE A 52 14.91 -9.44 -10.74
N GLU A 53 14.54 -9.22 -9.49
CA GLU A 53 14.53 -7.89 -8.86
C GLU A 53 15.17 -7.91 -7.47
N THR A 54 15.80 -6.81 -7.08
CA THR A 54 16.18 -6.54 -5.69
C THR A 54 15.09 -5.71 -5.04
N LEU A 55 14.46 -6.23 -3.99
CA LEU A 55 13.31 -5.59 -3.37
C LEU A 55 13.70 -4.76 -2.13
N PHE A 56 13.28 -3.50 -2.11
CA PHE A 56 13.48 -2.57 -1.00
C PHE A 56 12.14 -2.17 -0.39
N MET A 57 11.82 -2.75 0.77
CA MET A 57 10.57 -2.45 1.49
C MET A 57 10.51 -1.04 2.09
N ARG A 58 11.67 -0.34 2.19
CA ARG A 58 11.81 1.01 2.75
C ARG A 58 11.14 1.18 4.13
N GLY A 59 11.21 0.15 4.97
CA GLY A 59 10.60 0.15 6.31
C GLY A 59 9.07 0.02 6.34
N LYS A 60 8.42 -0.24 5.19
CA LYS A 60 6.97 -0.42 5.13
C LYS A 60 6.57 -1.83 5.56
N LYS A 61 5.50 -1.91 6.36
CA LYS A 61 4.82 -3.16 6.65
C LYS A 61 3.82 -3.45 5.54
N LEU A 62 4.21 -4.29 4.59
CA LEU A 62 3.40 -4.70 3.43
C LEU A 62 3.06 -6.18 3.52
N HIS A 63 1.93 -6.56 2.93
CA HIS A 63 1.59 -7.95 2.67
C HIS A 63 1.99 -8.29 1.24
N LEU A 64 3.00 -9.15 1.05
CA LEU A 64 3.43 -9.60 -0.26
C LEU A 64 3.10 -11.08 -0.42
N ARG A 65 2.28 -11.44 -1.42
CA ARG A 65 1.90 -12.84 -1.68
C ARG A 65 1.76 -13.16 -3.16
N SER A 66 1.83 -14.45 -3.48
CA SER A 66 1.52 -14.97 -4.82
C SER A 66 0.00 -15.07 -5.04
N THR A 67 -0.47 -14.94 -6.29
CA THR A 67 -1.87 -15.21 -6.68
C THR A 67 -2.30 -16.64 -6.40
N ALA A 68 -1.36 -17.57 -6.39
CA ALA A 68 -1.58 -18.96 -6.02
C ALA A 68 -0.45 -19.40 -5.07
N PRO A 69 -0.74 -19.70 -3.78
CA PRO A 69 0.15 -20.58 -3.04
C PRO A 69 0.15 -21.91 -3.77
N LEU A 70 1.32 -22.46 -4.10
CA LEU A 70 1.40 -23.81 -4.66
C LEU A 70 0.63 -24.72 -3.70
N SER A 71 -0.54 -25.18 -4.11
CA SER A 71 -1.31 -26.15 -3.34
C SER A 71 -0.42 -27.38 -3.22
N GLU A 72 0.08 -27.64 -2.01
CA GLU A 72 0.78 -28.86 -1.68
C GLU A 72 -0.09 -30.04 -2.17
N ARG A 73 0.50 -30.89 -3.01
CA ARG A 73 -0.14 -32.07 -3.56
C ARG A 73 -0.46 -33.08 -2.46
#